data_AF-A0A8H6P055-F1
#
_entry.id   AF-A0A8H6P055-F1
#
_cell.length_a   1.000
_cell.length_b   1.000
_cell.length_c   1.000
_cell.angle_alpha   90.00
_cell.angle_beta   90.00
_cell.angle_gamma   90.00
#
_symmetry.space_group_name_H-M   'P 1'
#
loop_
_entity.id
_entity.type
_entity.pdbx_description
1 polymer ?
#
loop_
_entity_poly.entity_id
_entity_poly.type
_entity_poly.pdbx_seq_one_letter_code
_entity_poly.pdbx_strand_id
1 'polypeptide(L)'
;MAELDIHPPKFTRMTTYLDQNQSLLFSILPPELRRGIFAYALAAFEDTSRPYSKDTYWTRPGYDAPHRTYTEHSLTQQDRAPGQLLPTAFQKCLDLIHQTHGKIKAGRIRIFAQLLALEEGHRMKGLLDMKHFYPKFITLTIRIYFPGSVTRFSMDLESIERRRGEINYIANEAAEKWFFRRNDGRFLTADKADMSVSRWTGSSILNGQRWLRDEIRPGQLDYHVVTVVWRVSPGLAEAPLPTPYPKAAIPRDFQRPTPSFTLGASVAVLKLQQANIALNTPAEETWAALEAHQRVMQEAARERRRRR
;
A
#
# COMPACT_ATOMS: atom_id res chain seq x y z
N MET A 1 38.74 39.39 13.67
CA MET A 1 37.28 39.40 13.59
C MET A 1 36.87 39.91 12.23
N ALA A 2 36.46 39.00 11.35
CA ALA A 2 35.67 39.30 10.16
C ALA A 2 34.85 38.02 9.90
N GLU A 3 33.58 38.08 10.29
CA GLU A 3 32.61 37.00 10.20
C GLU A 3 32.23 36.85 8.71
N LEU A 4 32.58 35.70 8.11
CA LEU A 4 32.15 35.35 6.76
C LEU A 4 30.70 34.89 6.83
N ASP A 5 29.80 35.84 6.57
CA ASP A 5 28.36 35.61 6.51
C ASP A 5 28.03 34.82 5.22
N ILE A 6 28.05 33.49 5.32
CA ILE A 6 27.65 32.59 4.24
C ILE A 6 26.11 32.51 4.26
N HIS A 7 25.46 33.46 3.61
CA HIS A 7 24.06 33.29 3.26
C HIS A 7 23.93 32.18 2.20
N PRO A 8 22.95 31.27 2.33
CA PRO A 8 22.61 30.36 1.25
C PRO A 8 22.23 31.17 0.00
N PRO A 9 22.55 30.70 -1.22
CA PRO A 9 22.19 31.40 -2.42
C PRO A 9 20.67 31.63 -2.41
N LYS A 10 20.28 32.91 -2.52
CA LYS A 10 18.87 33.27 -2.72
C LYS A 10 18.43 32.56 -3.99
N PHE A 11 17.68 31.47 -3.84
CA PHE A 11 16.92 30.90 -4.94
C PHE A 11 15.95 31.98 -5.40
N THR A 12 16.34 32.70 -6.45
CA THR A 12 15.45 33.60 -7.17
C THR A 12 14.27 32.74 -7.59
N ARG A 13 13.10 33.02 -7.01
CA ARG A 13 11.81 32.50 -7.49
C ARG A 13 11.84 32.59 -9.02
N MET A 14 11.59 31.48 -9.70
CA MET A 14 11.20 31.51 -11.12
C MET A 14 9.88 32.29 -11.24
N THR A 15 9.96 33.62 -11.32
CA THR A 15 8.82 34.53 -11.49
C THR A 15 8.58 34.93 -12.93
N THR A 16 9.42 34.49 -13.87
CA THR A 16 9.18 34.68 -15.31
C THR A 16 8.43 33.49 -15.86
N TYR A 17 7.10 33.56 -15.85
CA TYR A 17 6.26 32.66 -16.62
C TYR A 17 6.41 33.03 -18.11
N LEU A 18 6.87 32.10 -18.95
CA LEU A 18 6.81 32.27 -20.40
C LEU A 18 5.35 32.20 -20.84
N ASP A 19 4.95 33.10 -21.75
CA ASP A 19 3.60 33.08 -22.32
C ASP A 19 3.36 31.73 -23.02
N GLN A 20 2.27 31.05 -22.66
CA GLN A 20 1.90 29.76 -23.23
C GLN A 20 1.80 29.80 -24.76
N ASN A 21 1.43 30.95 -25.34
CA ASN A 21 1.33 31.14 -26.79
C ASN A 21 2.69 31.08 -27.51
N GLN A 22 3.81 31.10 -26.79
CA GLN A 22 5.13 30.87 -27.37
C GLN A 22 5.39 29.37 -27.63
N SER A 23 4.60 28.48 -27.04
CA SER A 23 4.67 27.04 -27.31
C SER A 23 3.86 26.68 -28.54
N LEU A 24 4.48 26.00 -29.51
CA LEU A 24 3.82 25.43 -30.69
C LEU A 24 2.63 24.53 -30.30
N LEU A 25 2.70 23.91 -29.11
CA LEU A 25 1.61 23.12 -28.56
C LEU A 25 0.35 23.97 -28.35
N PHE A 26 0.47 25.21 -27.89
CA PHE A 26 -0.66 26.10 -27.58
C PHE A 26 -1.00 27.06 -28.72
N SER A 27 -0.04 27.44 -29.56
CA SER A 27 -0.25 28.37 -30.68
C SER A 27 -0.71 27.71 -31.97
N ILE A 28 -0.36 26.45 -32.21
CA ILE A 28 -0.71 25.74 -33.45
C ILE A 28 -1.83 24.73 -33.21
N LEU A 29 -1.79 23.98 -32.10
CA LEU A 29 -2.74 22.88 -31.91
C LEU A 29 -4.08 23.36 -31.33
N PRO A 30 -5.20 22.98 -31.96
CA PRO A 30 -6.53 23.17 -31.40
C PRO A 30 -6.65 22.60 -29.98
N PRO A 31 -7.48 23.21 -29.11
CA PRO A 31 -7.71 22.73 -27.75
C PRO A 31 -8.07 21.24 -27.65
N GLU A 32 -8.77 20.69 -28.64
CA GLU A 32 -9.21 19.30 -28.71
C GLU A 32 -8.01 18.35 -28.88
N LEU A 33 -7.10 18.67 -29.79
CA LEU A 33 -5.89 17.88 -30.04
C LEU A 33 -4.90 17.99 -28.87
N ARG A 34 -4.75 19.18 -28.28
CA ARG A 34 -3.98 19.35 -27.04
C ARG A 34 -4.51 18.48 -25.93
N ARG A 35 -5.83 18.46 -25.74
CA ARG A 35 -6.48 17.61 -24.74
C ARG A 35 -6.20 16.14 -24.98
N GLY A 36 -6.24 15.68 -26.23
CA GLY A 36 -5.85 14.33 -26.62
C GLY A 36 -4.40 14.02 -26.26
N ILE A 37 -3.45 14.88 -26.66
CA ILE A 37 -2.02 14.72 -26.36
C ILE A 37 -1.78 14.66 -24.86
N PHE A 38 -2.35 15.58 -24.08
CA PHE A 38 -2.22 15.57 -22.62
C PHE A 38 -2.87 14.33 -22.00
N ALA A 39 -4.04 13.90 -22.50
CA ALA A 39 -4.68 12.68 -22.01
C ALA A 39 -3.80 11.45 -22.24
N TYR A 40 -3.18 11.30 -23.41
CA TYR A 40 -2.28 10.18 -23.70
C TYR A 40 -0.95 10.28 -22.95
N ALA A 41 -0.34 11.47 -22.90
CA ALA A 41 0.95 11.67 -22.23
C ALA A 41 0.86 11.55 -20.70
N LEU A 42 -0.29 11.87 -20.12
CA LEU A 42 -0.55 11.83 -18.67
C LEU A 42 -1.41 10.63 -18.25
N ALA A 43 -1.79 9.76 -19.18
CA ALA A 43 -2.44 8.50 -18.84
C ALA A 43 -1.43 7.59 -18.15
N ALA A 44 -1.87 6.96 -17.06
CA ALA A 44 -1.14 5.83 -16.51
C ALA A 44 -1.25 4.66 -17.48
N PHE A 45 -0.13 3.96 -17.72
CA PHE A 45 -0.10 2.72 -18.49
C PHE A 45 0.78 1.69 -17.76
N GLU A 46 0.56 0.40 -18.05
CA GLU A 46 1.37 -0.67 -17.47
C GLU A 46 2.77 -0.71 -18.09
N ASP A 47 3.81 -0.59 -17.26
CA ASP A 47 5.19 -0.81 -17.68
C ASP A 47 5.48 -2.31 -17.77
N THR A 48 5.00 -2.93 -18.86
CA THR A 48 5.15 -4.37 -19.12
C THR A 48 6.60 -4.84 -19.25
N SER A 49 7.57 -3.93 -19.31
CA SER A 49 9.00 -4.26 -19.25
C SER A 49 9.45 -4.74 -17.87
N ARG A 50 8.66 -4.47 -16.82
CA ARG A 50 8.95 -4.84 -15.43
C ARG A 50 7.75 -5.53 -14.77
N PRO A 51 7.31 -6.69 -15.29
CA PRO A 51 6.15 -7.38 -14.75
C PRO A 51 6.39 -7.79 -13.30
N TYR A 52 5.34 -7.72 -12.49
CA TYR A 52 5.36 -8.27 -11.15
C TYR A 52 5.48 -9.78 -11.20
N SER A 53 6.11 -10.37 -10.18
CA SER A 53 6.04 -11.81 -9.99
C SER A 53 4.61 -12.20 -9.63
N LYS A 54 4.11 -13.31 -10.20
CA LYS A 54 2.75 -13.81 -9.99
C LYS A 54 2.42 -14.12 -8.53
N ASP A 55 3.44 -14.37 -7.71
CA ASP A 55 3.31 -14.75 -6.30
C ASP A 55 3.54 -13.56 -5.35
N THR A 56 3.22 -12.35 -5.81
CA THR A 56 3.31 -11.11 -5.02
C THR A 56 1.93 -10.50 -4.86
N TYR A 57 1.76 -9.72 -3.79
CA TYR A 57 0.51 -9.01 -3.50
C TYR A 57 0.24 -7.84 -4.46
N TRP A 58 1.15 -7.57 -5.41
CA TRP A 58 1.03 -6.53 -6.41
C TRP A 58 0.29 -6.99 -7.66
N THR A 59 0.19 -8.31 -7.86
CA THR A 59 -0.34 -8.93 -9.08
C THR A 59 -1.83 -9.22 -8.91
N ARG A 60 -2.66 -8.59 -9.73
CA ARG A 60 -4.10 -8.89 -9.88
C ARG A 60 -4.52 -8.65 -11.34
N PRO A 61 -5.68 -9.17 -11.80
CA PRO A 61 -6.14 -8.94 -13.17
C PRO A 61 -6.16 -7.45 -13.53
N GLY A 62 -5.42 -7.07 -14.59
CA GLY A 62 -5.27 -5.68 -15.04
C GLY A 62 -4.25 -4.84 -14.26
N TYR A 63 -3.45 -5.48 -13.40
CA TYR A 63 -2.30 -4.91 -12.69
C TYR A 63 -1.19 -5.96 -12.62
N ASP A 64 -0.64 -6.31 -13.79
CA ASP A 64 0.44 -7.30 -13.89
C ASP A 64 1.83 -6.65 -13.88
N ALA A 65 1.88 -5.32 -13.95
CA ALA A 65 3.10 -4.52 -13.88
C ALA A 65 2.87 -3.16 -13.20
N PRO A 66 3.94 -2.47 -12.75
CA PRO A 66 3.84 -1.11 -12.26
C PRO A 66 3.15 -0.21 -13.28
N HIS A 67 2.11 0.50 -12.84
CA HIS A 67 1.54 1.56 -13.64
C HIS A 67 2.46 2.77 -13.58
N ARG A 68 2.94 3.20 -14.73
CA ARG A 68 3.71 4.42 -14.87
C ARG A 68 2.84 5.50 -15.47
N THR A 69 2.92 6.67 -14.86
CA THR A 69 2.60 7.91 -15.53
C THR A 69 3.94 8.64 -15.69
N TYR A 70 4.26 9.07 -16.91
CA TYR A 70 5.46 9.89 -17.15
C TYR A 70 5.22 11.32 -16.66
N THR A 71 5.00 11.49 -15.35
CA THR A 71 4.78 12.77 -14.68
C THR A 71 6.01 13.19 -13.88
N GLU A 72 7.22 12.98 -14.41
CA GLU A 72 8.46 13.30 -13.69
C GLU A 72 8.73 14.81 -13.50
N HIS A 73 7.79 15.72 -13.79
CA HIS A 73 8.05 17.17 -13.67
C HIS A 73 7.01 18.04 -12.94
N SER A 74 5.88 17.51 -12.42
CA SER A 74 4.82 18.43 -11.94
C SER A 74 4.35 18.32 -10.48
N LEU A 75 4.77 17.36 -9.65
CA LEU A 75 4.24 17.30 -8.27
C LEU A 75 5.22 16.93 -7.16
N THR A 76 6.50 16.73 -7.43
CA THR A 76 7.48 16.42 -6.37
C THR A 76 8.09 17.71 -5.79
N GLN A 77 7.34 18.46 -4.97
CA GLN A 77 7.95 19.47 -4.11
C GLN A 77 8.07 18.98 -2.66
N GLN A 78 9.27 19.21 -2.13
CA GLN A 78 9.76 18.92 -0.79
C GLN A 78 8.98 19.61 0.36
N ASP A 79 7.88 20.32 0.07
CA ASP A 79 7.26 21.33 0.94
C ASP A 79 6.09 20.84 1.83
N ARG A 80 5.91 19.53 2.04
CA ARG A 80 4.71 19.02 2.75
C ARG A 80 4.95 18.20 4.03
N ALA A 81 6.21 18.07 4.48
CA ALA A 81 6.56 17.50 5.78
C ALA A 81 6.97 18.62 6.77
N PRO A 82 6.50 18.61 8.03
CA PRO A 82 7.00 19.54 9.03
C PRO A 82 8.45 19.18 9.39
N GLY A 83 9.43 19.75 8.68
CA GLY A 83 10.86 19.45 8.83
C GLY A 83 11.21 18.02 8.41
N GLN A 84 12.09 17.86 7.42
CA GLN A 84 12.60 16.54 7.08
C GLN A 84 13.69 16.14 8.08
N LEU A 85 13.39 15.18 8.97
CA LEU A 85 14.44 14.44 9.65
C LEU A 85 14.93 13.36 8.68
N LEU A 86 16.15 13.49 8.18
CA LEU A 86 16.74 12.49 7.30
C LEU A 86 16.78 11.13 8.00
N PRO A 87 16.59 9.99 7.28
CA PRO A 87 16.67 8.65 7.85
C PRO A 87 17.94 8.40 8.68
N THR A 88 19.07 8.95 8.22
CA THR A 88 20.36 8.89 8.91
C THR A 88 20.39 9.68 10.22
N ALA A 89 19.73 10.83 10.27
CA ALA A 89 19.58 11.61 11.50
C ALA A 89 18.62 10.90 12.48
N PHE A 90 17.56 10.27 11.98
CA PHE A 90 16.65 9.49 12.82
C PHE A 90 17.33 8.27 13.43
N GLN A 91 18.14 7.53 12.64
CA GLN A 91 18.92 6.40 13.14
C GLN A 91 19.88 6.83 14.26
N LYS A 92 20.57 7.98 14.12
CA LYS A 92 21.43 8.53 15.18
C LYS A 92 20.66 8.81 16.47
N CYS A 93 19.42 9.32 16.37
CA CYS A 93 18.57 9.52 17.56
C CYS A 93 18.20 8.19 18.21
N LEU A 94 17.86 7.15 17.43
CA LEU A 94 17.55 5.83 17.95
C LEU A 94 18.76 5.17 18.64
N ASP A 95 19.94 5.32 18.05
CA ASP A 95 21.20 4.85 18.63
C ASP A 95 21.49 5.54 19.96
N LEU A 96 21.31 6.87 20.03
CA LEU A 96 21.49 7.64 21.26
C LEU A 96 20.52 7.20 22.36
N ILE A 97 19.23 7.08 22.04
CA ILE A 97 18.21 6.59 22.99
C ILE A 97 18.57 5.20 23.50
N HIS A 98 19.07 4.33 22.63
CA HIS A 98 19.50 3.00 23.01
C HIS A 98 20.74 3.00 23.91
N GLN A 99 21.71 3.87 23.64
CA GLN A 99 22.90 4.03 24.48
C GLN A 99 22.53 4.57 25.87
N THR A 100 21.61 5.52 25.95
CA THR A 100 21.23 6.16 27.22
C THR A 100 20.32 5.29 28.07
N HIS A 101 19.41 4.52 27.46
CA HIS A 101 18.33 3.86 28.19
C HIS A 101 18.16 2.37 27.86
N GLY A 102 19.02 1.80 27.03
CA GLY A 102 18.90 0.42 26.57
C GLY A 102 17.72 0.20 25.63
N LYS A 103 17.15 -1.01 25.61
CA LYS A 103 16.08 -1.39 24.68
C LYS A 103 14.73 -0.80 25.12
N ILE A 104 14.30 0.29 24.49
CA ILE A 104 12.97 0.87 24.71
C ILE A 104 12.00 0.41 23.63
N LYS A 105 10.85 -0.13 24.04
CA LYS A 105 9.70 -0.37 23.14
C LYS A 105 8.96 0.95 22.95
N ALA A 106 9.10 1.59 21.80
CA ALA A 106 8.39 2.83 21.50
C ALA A 106 6.87 2.59 21.56
N GLY A 107 6.16 3.41 22.34
CA GLY A 107 4.73 3.25 22.58
C GLY A 107 3.91 3.41 21.30
N ARG A 108 3.66 4.65 20.89
CA ARG A 108 2.88 4.95 19.69
C ARG A 108 3.65 5.91 18.80
N ILE A 109 3.84 5.53 17.54
CA ILE A 109 4.53 6.33 16.53
C ILE A 109 3.53 6.73 15.46
N ARG A 110 3.55 7.99 15.05
CA ARG A 110 2.74 8.48 13.94
C ARG A 110 3.66 8.82 12.77
N ILE A 111 3.40 8.22 11.62
CA ILE A 111 4.13 8.44 10.38
C ILE A 111 3.21 9.20 9.43
N PHE A 112 3.69 10.32 8.89
CA PHE A 112 3.01 11.05 7.83
C PHE A 112 3.62 10.63 6.49
N ALA A 113 2.82 10.01 5.63
CA ALA A 113 3.24 9.58 4.30
C ALA A 113 2.37 10.26 3.23
N GLN A 114 2.97 10.51 2.07
CA GLN A 114 2.23 10.76 0.84
C GLN A 114 1.92 9.41 0.19
N LEU A 115 0.78 9.29 -0.50
CA LEU A 115 0.34 8.01 -1.09
C LEU A 115 1.41 7.41 -2.03
N LEU A 116 2.02 8.25 -2.88
CA LEU A 116 3.14 7.88 -3.77
C LEU A 116 4.36 7.29 -3.02
N ALA A 117 4.64 7.76 -1.79
CA ALA A 117 5.76 7.24 -1.01
C ALA A 117 5.51 5.83 -0.44
N LEU A 118 4.26 5.34 -0.52
CA LEU A 118 3.87 4.00 -0.11
C LEU A 118 3.86 3.01 -1.28
N GLU A 119 3.76 3.49 -2.53
CA GLU A 119 3.66 2.67 -3.73
C GLU A 119 4.87 1.75 -3.91
N GLU A 120 6.09 2.26 -3.70
CA GLU A 120 7.29 1.46 -3.91
C GLU A 120 7.59 0.46 -2.77
N GLY A 121 6.82 0.49 -1.66
CA GLY A 121 6.88 -0.41 -0.50
C GLY A 121 8.18 -0.39 0.35
N HIS A 122 9.33 -0.17 -0.28
CA HIS A 122 10.64 -0.22 0.35
C HIS A 122 10.90 0.95 1.31
N ARG A 123 10.26 2.11 1.09
CA ARG A 123 10.44 3.29 1.96
C ARG A 123 9.86 3.07 3.35
N MET A 124 8.66 2.48 3.43
CA MET A 124 8.06 2.09 4.70
C MET A 124 8.85 0.97 5.35
N LYS A 125 9.23 -0.06 4.57
CA LYS A 125 10.08 -1.16 5.06
C LYS A 125 11.40 -0.64 5.66
N GLY A 126 12.08 0.27 4.96
CA GLY A 126 13.35 0.84 5.43
C GLY A 126 13.23 1.60 6.75
N LEU A 127 12.11 2.27 6.99
CA LEU A 127 11.83 2.91 8.28
C LEU A 127 11.56 1.87 9.39
N LEU A 128 10.79 0.82 9.10
CA LEU A 128 10.48 -0.23 10.08
C LEU A 128 11.69 -1.09 10.44
N ASP A 129 12.63 -1.25 9.50
CA ASP A 129 13.85 -2.04 9.67
C ASP A 129 14.99 -1.27 10.35
N MET A 130 14.78 -0.01 10.75
CA MET A 130 15.79 0.78 11.44
C MET A 130 16.25 0.12 12.74
N LYS A 131 17.55 0.18 12.99
CA LYS A 131 18.14 -0.43 14.18
C LYS A 131 17.63 0.29 15.42
N HIS A 132 17.33 -0.47 16.47
CA HIS A 132 16.76 0.03 17.73
C HIS A 132 15.36 0.65 17.62
N PHE A 133 14.71 0.52 16.46
CA PHE A 133 13.33 0.93 16.26
C PHE A 133 12.36 -0.20 16.60
N TYR A 134 11.63 -0.07 17.72
CA TYR A 134 10.71 -1.11 18.21
C TYR A 134 9.31 -0.55 18.50
N PRO A 135 8.56 -0.10 17.48
CA PRO A 135 7.22 0.44 17.67
C PRO A 135 6.23 -0.63 18.14
N LYS A 136 5.41 -0.32 19.16
CA LYS A 136 4.24 -1.13 19.54
C LYS A 136 3.01 -0.79 18.68
N PHE A 137 2.83 0.49 18.37
CA PHE A 137 1.71 0.98 17.56
C PHE A 137 2.18 1.98 16.52
N ILE A 138 1.78 1.79 15.27
CA ILE A 138 2.05 2.72 14.18
C ILE A 138 0.73 3.32 13.70
N THR A 139 0.66 4.64 13.62
CA THR A 139 -0.43 5.37 12.97
C THR A 139 0.10 5.95 11.67
N LEU A 140 -0.31 5.41 10.54
CA LEU A 140 -0.02 5.98 9.22
C LEU A 140 -1.05 7.06 8.90
N THR A 141 -0.59 8.27 8.59
CA THR A 141 -1.43 9.37 8.10
C THR A 141 -1.09 9.62 6.64
N ILE A 142 -2.07 9.44 5.76
CA ILE A 142 -1.95 9.78 4.35
C ILE A 142 -2.56 11.17 4.14
N ARG A 143 -1.74 12.14 3.72
CA ARG A 143 -2.23 13.49 3.36
C ARG A 143 -2.44 13.58 1.85
N ILE A 144 -3.70 13.63 1.43
CA ILE A 144 -4.08 13.85 0.03
C ILE A 144 -4.73 15.23 -0.07
N TYR A 145 -4.23 16.05 -1.00
CA TYR A 145 -4.87 17.32 -1.40
C TYR A 145 -5.35 17.16 -2.84
N PHE A 146 -6.66 17.16 -3.04
CA PHE A 146 -7.24 17.04 -4.36
C PHE A 146 -7.28 18.41 -5.05
N PRO A 147 -6.77 18.54 -6.29
CA PRO A 147 -6.98 19.73 -7.11
C PRO A 147 -8.46 19.99 -7.38
N GLY A 148 -8.82 21.25 -7.66
CA GLY A 148 -10.19 21.66 -7.98
C GLY A 148 -10.75 21.05 -9.28
N SER A 149 -9.89 20.45 -10.11
CA SER A 149 -10.31 19.68 -11.28
C SER A 149 -10.83 18.27 -10.93
N VAL A 150 -10.54 17.75 -9.73
CA VAL A 150 -10.93 16.38 -9.35
C VAL A 150 -12.42 16.33 -9.03
N THR A 151 -13.18 15.71 -9.91
CA THR A 151 -14.64 15.53 -9.76
C THR A 151 -15.02 14.17 -9.18
N ARG A 152 -14.11 13.19 -9.29
CA ARG A 152 -14.30 11.80 -8.88
C ARG A 152 -12.99 11.25 -8.33
N PHE A 153 -13.08 10.57 -7.20
CA PHE A 153 -12.00 9.77 -6.61
C PHE A 153 -12.57 8.40 -6.24
N SER A 154 -11.85 7.32 -6.53
CA SER A 154 -12.27 5.97 -6.15
C SER A 154 -11.16 5.24 -5.43
N MET A 155 -11.54 4.37 -4.48
CA MET A 155 -10.62 3.53 -3.73
C MET A 155 -11.14 2.09 -3.73
N ASP A 156 -10.26 1.15 -4.09
CA ASP A 156 -10.52 -0.28 -3.98
C ASP A 156 -10.05 -0.78 -2.61
N LEU A 157 -10.96 -1.42 -1.88
CA LEU A 157 -10.70 -2.09 -0.61
C LEU A 157 -10.78 -3.60 -0.85
N GLU A 158 -9.65 -4.28 -0.71
CA GLU A 158 -9.51 -5.69 -1.08
C GLU A 158 -9.09 -6.57 0.11
N SER A 159 -9.69 -7.75 0.18
CA SER A 159 -9.18 -8.86 0.99
C SER A 159 -9.60 -10.20 0.39
N ILE A 160 -9.20 -11.29 1.04
CA ILE A 160 -9.71 -12.63 0.74
C ILE A 160 -11.22 -12.72 1.00
N GLU A 161 -11.93 -13.52 0.22
CA GLU A 161 -13.40 -13.67 0.25
C GLU A 161 -13.91 -14.07 1.63
N ARG A 162 -13.15 -14.91 2.36
CA ARG A 162 -13.46 -15.29 3.75
C ARG A 162 -13.58 -14.07 4.69
N ARG A 163 -12.84 -12.99 4.42
CA ARG A 163 -12.85 -11.75 5.20
C ARG A 163 -13.73 -10.65 4.60
N ARG A 164 -14.60 -10.96 3.64
CA ARG A 164 -15.47 -9.96 2.99
C ARG A 164 -16.28 -9.11 3.96
N GLY A 165 -16.69 -9.66 5.11
CA GLY A 165 -17.40 -8.90 6.15
C GLY A 165 -16.60 -7.72 6.68
N GLU A 166 -15.29 -7.90 6.89
CA GLU A 166 -14.37 -6.85 7.32
C GLU A 166 -14.25 -5.74 6.27
N ILE A 167 -14.13 -6.14 4.99
CA ILE A 167 -14.04 -5.21 3.87
C ILE A 167 -15.34 -4.43 3.68
N ASN A 168 -16.49 -5.10 3.74
CA ASN A 168 -17.79 -4.44 3.67
C ASN A 168 -17.99 -3.45 4.82
N TYR A 169 -17.57 -3.81 6.03
CA TYR A 169 -17.60 -2.91 7.16
C TYR A 169 -16.74 -1.66 6.94
N ILE A 170 -15.47 -1.84 6.55
CA ILE A 170 -14.56 -0.71 6.28
C ILE A 170 -15.08 0.16 5.13
N ALA A 171 -15.61 -0.44 4.07
CA ALA A 171 -16.15 0.29 2.92
C ALA A 171 -17.38 1.11 3.30
N ASN A 172 -18.27 0.59 4.14
CA ASN A 172 -19.41 1.35 4.67
C ASN A 172 -18.95 2.50 5.57
N GLU A 173 -18.00 2.26 6.48
CA GLU A 173 -17.40 3.30 7.30
C GLU A 173 -16.73 4.39 6.44
N ALA A 174 -16.08 3.98 5.35
CA ALA A 174 -15.47 4.87 4.39
C ALA A 174 -16.50 5.73 3.66
N ALA A 175 -17.58 5.11 3.19
CA ALA A 175 -18.66 5.81 2.50
C ALA A 175 -19.37 6.83 3.41
N GLU A 176 -19.63 6.46 4.66
CA GLU A 176 -20.40 7.29 5.60
C GLU A 176 -19.57 8.40 6.25
N LYS A 177 -18.32 8.11 6.62
CA LYS A 177 -17.55 8.97 7.53
C LYS A 177 -16.38 9.66 6.86
N TRP A 178 -15.93 9.20 5.70
CA TRP A 178 -14.76 9.76 5.05
C TRP A 178 -15.19 10.80 4.04
N PHE A 179 -14.57 11.98 4.14
CA PHE A 179 -14.69 13.05 3.18
C PHE A 179 -13.31 13.59 2.89
N PHE A 180 -13.10 14.07 1.67
CA PHE A 180 -11.83 14.62 1.26
C PHE A 180 -11.99 16.06 0.83
N ARG A 181 -11.21 16.96 1.44
CA ARG A 181 -11.23 18.37 1.07
C ARG A 181 -10.37 18.59 -0.18
N ARG A 182 -10.96 19.27 -1.16
CA ARG A 182 -10.25 19.80 -2.34
C ARG A 182 -9.57 21.11 -2.00
N ASN A 183 -8.64 21.54 -2.85
CA ASN A 183 -7.92 22.80 -2.66
C ASN A 183 -8.84 24.04 -2.72
N ASP A 184 -9.97 23.95 -3.43
CA ASP A 184 -10.98 25.01 -3.56
C ASP A 184 -12.03 24.98 -2.43
N GLY A 185 -11.76 24.26 -1.34
CA GLY A 185 -12.63 24.20 -0.17
C GLY A 185 -13.82 23.26 -0.30
N ARG A 186 -14.17 22.80 -1.51
CA ARG A 186 -15.23 21.81 -1.72
C ARG A 186 -14.83 20.44 -1.20
N PHE A 187 -15.82 19.62 -0.89
CA PHE A 187 -15.61 18.27 -0.38
C PHE A 187 -15.98 17.20 -1.40
N LEU A 188 -15.23 16.12 -1.41
CA LEU A 188 -15.56 14.85 -2.04
C LEU A 188 -16.20 13.96 -0.97
N THR A 189 -17.45 13.56 -1.17
CA THR A 189 -18.20 12.64 -0.31
C THR A 189 -18.60 11.40 -1.10
N ALA A 190 -18.78 10.28 -0.41
CA ALA A 190 -19.21 9.03 -1.03
C ALA A 190 -20.69 8.77 -0.77
N ASP A 191 -21.30 8.06 -1.71
CA ASP A 191 -22.64 7.50 -1.56
C ASP A 191 -22.50 5.97 -1.65
N LYS A 192 -23.24 5.25 -0.79
CA LYS A 192 -23.29 3.79 -0.83
C LYS A 192 -23.89 3.27 -2.14
N ALA A 193 -24.80 4.03 -2.76
CA ALA A 193 -25.39 3.68 -4.05
C ALA A 193 -24.35 3.65 -5.19
N ASP A 194 -23.25 4.41 -5.03
CA ASP A 194 -22.15 4.47 -6.00
C ASP A 194 -21.07 3.39 -5.76
N MET A 195 -21.19 2.59 -4.69
CA MET A 195 -20.24 1.52 -4.40
C MET A 195 -20.45 0.33 -5.34
N SER A 196 -19.34 -0.31 -5.73
CA SER A 196 -19.39 -1.53 -6.53
C SER A 196 -18.56 -2.65 -5.89
N VAL A 197 -19.00 -3.89 -6.09
CA VAL A 197 -18.29 -5.08 -5.64
C VAL A 197 -17.76 -5.83 -6.84
N SER A 198 -16.48 -6.23 -6.80
CA SER A 198 -15.89 -7.14 -7.77
C SER A 198 -15.17 -8.29 -7.06
N ARG A 199 -14.91 -9.36 -7.80
CA ARG A 199 -14.24 -10.57 -7.31
C ARG A 199 -13.22 -11.04 -8.32
N TRP A 200 -12.14 -11.64 -7.82
CA TRP A 200 -11.15 -12.28 -8.67
C TRP A 200 -10.45 -13.42 -7.92
N THR A 201 -9.81 -14.32 -8.68
CA THR A 201 -9.09 -15.48 -8.14
C THR A 201 -7.60 -15.32 -8.41
N GLY A 202 -6.79 -15.51 -7.37
CA GLY A 202 -5.32 -15.38 -7.43
C GLY A 202 -4.59 -16.59 -6.88
N SER A 203 -3.26 -16.56 -7.00
CA SER A 203 -2.35 -17.54 -6.39
C SER A 203 -2.48 -17.50 -4.86
N SER A 204 -2.47 -18.67 -4.21
CA SER A 204 -2.32 -18.75 -2.75
C SER A 204 -0.87 -18.61 -2.29
N ILE A 205 0.06 -18.46 -3.23
CA ILE A 205 1.48 -18.28 -2.93
C ILE A 205 1.77 -16.78 -2.84
N LEU A 206 2.29 -16.38 -1.69
CA LEU A 206 2.68 -15.02 -1.40
C LEU A 206 4.05 -15.03 -0.72
N ASN A 207 5.03 -14.34 -1.29
CA ASN A 207 6.40 -14.24 -0.76
C ASN A 207 7.04 -15.62 -0.49
N GLY A 208 6.82 -16.59 -1.38
CA GLY A 208 7.33 -17.96 -1.25
C GLY A 208 6.63 -18.81 -0.17
N GLN A 209 5.50 -18.34 0.37
CA GLN A 209 4.65 -19.08 1.30
C GLN A 209 3.31 -19.40 0.62
N ARG A 210 2.89 -20.67 0.64
CA ARG A 210 1.56 -21.10 0.20
C ARG A 210 0.59 -21.02 1.38
N TRP A 211 -0.47 -20.22 1.27
CA TRP A 211 -1.41 -19.92 2.35
C TRP A 211 -2.59 -20.90 2.40
N LEU A 212 -2.34 -22.12 2.90
CA LEU A 212 -3.31 -23.23 2.93
C LEU A 212 -4.62 -22.91 3.65
N ARG A 213 -4.57 -22.14 4.75
CA ARG A 213 -5.75 -21.83 5.58
C ARG A 213 -6.89 -21.19 4.82
N ASP A 214 -6.55 -20.37 3.83
CA ASP A 214 -7.47 -19.49 3.14
C ASP A 214 -7.79 -20.01 1.72
N GLU A 215 -7.24 -21.16 1.32
CA GLU A 215 -7.49 -21.80 0.03
C GLU A 215 -8.94 -22.26 -0.09
N ILE A 216 -9.58 -21.86 -1.19
CA ILE A 216 -10.88 -22.40 -1.62
C ILE A 216 -10.66 -23.55 -2.60
N ARG A 217 -9.58 -23.48 -3.39
CA ARG A 217 -9.11 -24.54 -4.30
C ARG A 217 -7.59 -24.67 -4.14
N PRO A 218 -7.00 -25.84 -4.44
CA PRO A 218 -5.56 -26.02 -4.26
C PRO A 218 -4.75 -24.96 -5.02
N GLY A 219 -3.91 -24.22 -4.31
CA GLY A 219 -3.08 -23.16 -4.88
C GLY A 219 -3.81 -21.85 -5.19
N GLN A 220 -5.09 -21.70 -4.81
CA GLN A 220 -5.91 -20.55 -5.20
C GLN A 220 -6.66 -19.90 -4.03
N LEU A 221 -6.70 -18.56 -4.05
CA LEU A 221 -7.50 -17.72 -3.16
C LEU A 221 -8.53 -16.94 -3.97
N ASP A 222 -9.74 -16.80 -3.42
CA ASP A 222 -10.74 -15.88 -3.93
C ASP A 222 -10.66 -14.56 -3.17
N TYR A 223 -10.73 -13.45 -3.90
CA TYR A 223 -10.63 -12.08 -3.40
C TYR A 223 -11.96 -11.35 -3.57
N HIS A 224 -12.27 -10.51 -2.59
CA HIS A 224 -13.43 -9.65 -2.53
C HIS A 224 -12.97 -8.19 -2.50
N VAL A 225 -13.39 -7.42 -3.50
CA VAL A 225 -13.02 -6.02 -3.67
C VAL A 225 -14.26 -5.16 -3.60
N VAL A 226 -14.24 -4.14 -2.74
CA VAL A 226 -15.27 -3.10 -2.71
C VAL A 226 -14.65 -1.80 -3.17
N THR A 227 -15.18 -1.23 -4.24
CA THR A 227 -14.79 0.09 -4.74
C THR A 227 -15.74 1.11 -4.14
N VAL A 228 -15.18 2.09 -3.42
CA VAL A 228 -15.91 3.25 -2.90
C VAL A 228 -15.60 4.45 -3.78
N VAL A 229 -16.61 5.22 -4.16
CA VAL A 229 -16.48 6.37 -5.05
C VAL A 229 -16.90 7.64 -4.32
N TRP A 230 -16.01 8.63 -4.27
CA TRP A 230 -16.28 9.97 -3.77
C TRP A 230 -16.44 10.95 -4.93
N ARG A 231 -17.49 11.77 -4.87
CA ARG A 231 -17.82 12.82 -5.84
C ARG A 231 -17.95 14.16 -5.14
N VAL A 232 -17.86 15.23 -5.92
CA VAL A 232 -18.02 16.60 -5.40
C VAL A 232 -19.41 16.73 -4.79
N SER A 233 -19.46 17.00 -3.50
CA SER A 233 -20.72 17.24 -2.80
C SER A 233 -21.24 18.62 -3.15
N PRO A 234 -22.49 18.76 -3.63
CA PRO A 234 -23.10 20.06 -3.85
C PRO A 234 -23.52 20.77 -2.55
N GLY A 235 -23.65 20.05 -1.43
CA GLY A 235 -24.26 20.56 -0.20
C GLY A 235 -23.31 20.82 0.98
N LEU A 236 -22.05 20.37 0.91
CA LEU A 236 -21.03 20.63 1.93
C LEU A 236 -20.13 21.77 1.46
N ALA A 237 -20.57 23.01 1.68
CA ALA A 237 -19.73 24.19 1.59
C ALA A 237 -19.36 24.66 3.00
N GLU A 238 -18.07 24.92 3.23
CA GLU A 238 -17.54 25.75 4.32
C GLU A 238 -17.78 25.31 5.79
N ALA A 239 -18.45 24.20 6.07
CA ALA A 239 -18.56 23.71 7.45
C ALA A 239 -17.18 23.24 7.97
N PRO A 240 -16.74 23.65 9.18
CA PRO A 240 -15.56 23.10 9.84
C PRO A 240 -15.84 21.66 10.26
N LEU A 241 -15.71 20.73 9.33
CA LEU A 241 -15.80 19.31 9.62
C LEU A 241 -14.57 18.87 10.43
N PRO A 242 -14.73 17.96 11.40
CA PRO A 242 -13.65 17.49 12.25
C PRO A 242 -12.48 16.95 11.42
N THR A 243 -11.25 17.19 11.89
CA THR A 243 -10.01 16.82 11.19
C THR A 243 -10.06 15.38 10.63
N PRO A 244 -9.65 15.17 9.36
CA PRO A 244 -9.92 13.96 8.59
C PRO A 244 -8.93 12.85 8.95
N TYR A 245 -9.04 12.34 10.17
CA TYR A 245 -8.36 11.12 10.55
C TYR A 245 -9.39 10.02 10.78
N PRO A 246 -10.09 9.57 9.73
CA PRO A 246 -10.93 8.40 9.88
C PRO A 246 -10.05 7.23 10.31
N LYS A 247 -10.27 6.76 11.54
CA LYS A 247 -9.64 5.53 12.00
C LYS A 247 -10.44 4.38 11.40
N ALA A 248 -9.89 3.76 10.35
CA ALA A 248 -10.36 2.45 9.93
C ALA A 248 -9.95 1.43 11.00
N ALA A 249 -10.88 1.01 11.84
CA ALA A 249 -10.65 -0.03 12.83
C ALA A 249 -11.85 -0.97 12.83
N ILE A 250 -11.60 -2.25 12.55
CA ILE A 250 -12.62 -3.28 12.68
C ILE A 250 -12.84 -3.51 14.19
N PRO A 251 -14.10 -3.57 14.66
CA PRO A 251 -14.43 -3.91 16.04
C PRO A 251 -13.76 -5.22 16.48
N ARG A 252 -13.36 -5.32 17.75
CA ARG A 252 -12.63 -6.50 18.24
C ARG A 252 -13.49 -7.75 18.29
N ASP A 253 -14.78 -7.56 18.47
CA ASP A 253 -15.86 -8.55 18.51
C ASP A 253 -16.45 -8.86 17.12
N PHE A 254 -15.87 -8.31 16.06
CA PHE A 254 -16.32 -8.57 14.69
C PHE A 254 -16.20 -10.07 14.38
N GLN A 255 -17.34 -10.70 14.09
CA GLN A 255 -17.39 -12.13 13.83
C GLN A 255 -16.61 -12.47 12.55
N ARG A 256 -15.65 -13.39 12.68
CA ARG A 256 -14.86 -13.91 11.56
C ARG A 256 -15.28 -15.35 11.28
N PRO A 257 -15.59 -15.70 10.03
CA PRO A 257 -15.85 -17.08 9.68
C PRO A 257 -14.58 -17.92 9.89
N THR A 258 -14.76 -19.09 10.50
CA THR A 258 -13.70 -20.09 10.71
C THR A 258 -13.14 -20.51 9.35
N PRO A 259 -11.81 -20.59 9.19
CA PRO A 259 -11.23 -21.12 7.96
C PRO A 259 -11.57 -22.60 7.78
N SER A 260 -11.66 -23.04 6.52
CA SER A 260 -11.86 -24.45 6.15
C SER A 260 -10.72 -25.34 6.65
N PHE A 261 -9.49 -24.82 6.64
CA PHE A 261 -8.30 -25.51 7.10
C PHE A 261 -7.73 -24.85 8.36
N THR A 262 -7.49 -25.64 9.42
CA THR A 262 -7.09 -25.14 10.75
C THR A 262 -5.75 -25.67 11.25
N LEU A 263 -5.18 -26.70 10.63
CA LEU A 263 -3.93 -27.35 11.09
C LEU A 263 -2.69 -26.45 10.88
N GLY A 264 -2.76 -25.48 9.97
CA GLY A 264 -1.69 -24.51 9.74
C GLY A 264 -2.15 -23.31 8.92
N ALA A 265 -1.43 -22.18 9.05
CA ALA A 265 -1.74 -20.97 8.28
C ALA A 265 -1.17 -21.02 6.86
N SER A 266 0.11 -21.38 6.76
CA SER A 266 0.87 -21.41 5.51
C SER A 266 2.04 -22.38 5.59
N VAL A 267 2.59 -22.73 4.43
CA VAL A 267 3.77 -23.59 4.28
C VAL A 267 4.75 -22.96 3.28
N ALA A 268 6.05 -23.08 3.57
CA ALA A 268 7.08 -22.57 2.67
C ALA A 268 7.13 -23.42 1.39
N VAL A 269 7.12 -22.78 0.22
CA VAL A 269 7.20 -23.46 -1.09
C VAL A 269 8.46 -24.33 -1.18
N LEU A 270 9.58 -23.86 -0.63
CA LEU A 270 10.83 -24.62 -0.59
C LEU A 270 10.68 -25.97 0.15
N LYS A 271 9.87 -26.01 1.23
CA LYS A 271 9.63 -27.26 1.96
C LYS A 271 8.80 -28.24 1.14
N LEU A 272 7.85 -27.74 0.36
CA LEU A 272 7.06 -28.57 -0.56
C LEU A 272 7.96 -29.17 -1.63
N GLN A 273 8.85 -28.38 -2.22
CA GLN A 273 9.83 -28.85 -3.20
C GLN A 273 10.77 -29.92 -2.63
N GLN A 274 11.31 -29.70 -1.42
CA GLN A 274 12.17 -30.67 -0.74
C GLN A 274 11.46 -31.99 -0.44
N ALA A 275 10.16 -31.94 -0.13
CA ALA A 275 9.33 -33.10 0.11
C ALA A 275 8.71 -33.70 -1.16
N ASN A 276 9.02 -33.14 -2.35
CA ASN A 276 8.43 -33.51 -3.63
C ASN A 276 6.88 -33.47 -3.64
N ILE A 277 6.29 -32.49 -2.95
CA ILE A 277 4.85 -32.28 -2.88
C ILE A 277 4.44 -31.25 -3.94
N ALA A 278 3.43 -31.59 -4.75
CA ALA A 278 2.95 -30.72 -5.80
C ALA A 278 2.19 -29.49 -5.24
N LEU A 279 2.28 -28.35 -5.93
CA LEU A 279 1.64 -27.10 -5.49
C LEU A 279 0.10 -27.13 -5.62
N ASN A 280 -0.43 -28.05 -6.40
CA ASN A 280 -1.86 -28.28 -6.58
C ASN A 280 -2.40 -29.38 -5.65
N THR A 281 -1.60 -29.93 -4.75
CA THR A 281 -2.07 -30.88 -3.73
C THR A 281 -3.00 -30.16 -2.75
N PRO A 282 -4.19 -30.70 -2.41
CA PRO A 282 -5.09 -30.09 -1.42
C PRO A 282 -4.43 -29.77 -0.07
N ALA A 283 -4.98 -28.81 0.67
CA ALA A 283 -4.38 -28.32 1.91
C ALA A 283 -4.16 -29.43 2.97
N GLU A 284 -5.16 -30.28 3.18
CA GLU A 284 -5.09 -31.39 4.14
C GLU A 284 -4.04 -32.43 3.73
N GLU A 285 -4.05 -32.85 2.47
CA GLU A 285 -3.07 -33.79 1.91
C GLU A 285 -1.65 -33.22 1.96
N THR A 286 -1.49 -31.92 1.64
CA THR A 286 -0.21 -31.22 1.71
C THR A 286 0.34 -31.26 3.14
N TRP A 287 -0.51 -31.03 4.13
CA TRP A 287 -0.12 -31.06 5.53
C TRP A 287 0.26 -32.46 5.99
N ALA A 288 -0.57 -33.47 5.68
CA ALA A 288 -0.31 -34.86 6.00
C ALA A 288 1.00 -35.37 5.37
N ALA A 289 1.25 -35.03 4.09
CA ALA A 289 2.48 -35.40 3.39
C ALA A 289 3.72 -34.72 4.02
N LEU A 290 3.61 -33.46 4.44
CA LEU A 290 4.69 -32.77 5.15
C LEU A 290 4.99 -33.39 6.51
N GLU A 291 3.97 -33.78 7.27
CA GLU A 291 4.15 -34.46 8.55
C GLU A 291 4.84 -35.82 8.35
N ALA A 292 4.43 -36.60 7.35
CA ALA A 292 5.06 -37.86 7.00
C ALA A 292 6.54 -37.66 6.60
N HIS A 293 6.84 -36.68 5.74
CA HIS A 293 8.20 -36.36 5.34
C HIS A 293 9.07 -35.95 6.53
N GLN A 294 8.53 -35.14 7.45
CA GLN A 294 9.26 -34.74 8.66
C GLN A 294 9.58 -35.92 9.58
N ARG A 295 8.66 -36.88 9.74
CA ARG A 295 8.91 -38.10 10.53
C ARG A 295 10.07 -38.91 9.97
N VAL A 296 10.08 -39.16 8.66
CA VAL A 296 11.17 -39.88 7.97
C VAL A 296 12.51 -39.17 8.16
N MET A 297 12.55 -37.84 8.01
CA MET A 297 13.78 -37.07 8.18
C MET A 297 14.30 -37.09 9.63
N GLN A 298 13.39 -37.08 10.63
CA GLN A 298 13.76 -37.19 12.04
C GLN A 298 14.31 -38.57 12.38
N GLU A 299 13.73 -39.64 11.85
CA GLU A 299 14.21 -41.01 12.02
C GLU A 299 15.61 -41.19 11.41
N ALA A 300 15.80 -40.77 10.16
CA ALA A 300 17.10 -40.81 9.49
C ALA A 300 18.17 -40.00 10.25
N ALA A 301 17.81 -38.85 10.82
CA ALA A 301 18.72 -38.05 11.64
C ALA A 301 19.08 -38.75 12.97
N ARG A 302 18.12 -39.42 13.61
CA ARG A 302 18.36 -40.23 14.83
C ARG A 302 19.28 -41.41 14.54
N GLU A 303 19.09 -42.11 13.44
CA GLU A 303 19.97 -43.21 13.02
C GLU A 303 21.39 -42.73 12.76
N ARG A 304 21.56 -41.60 12.05
CA ARG A 304 22.89 -41.00 11.82
C ARG A 304 23.59 -40.62 13.12
N ARG A 305 22.86 -40.17 14.14
CA ARG A 305 23.41 -39.88 15.47
C ARG A 305 23.78 -41.13 16.25
N ARG A 306 23.06 -42.23 16.08
CA ARG A 306 23.40 -43.53 16.71
C ARG A 306 24.63 -44.20 16.08
N ARG A 307 24.94 -43.88 14.82
CA ARG A 307 26.10 -44.41 14.08
C ARG A 307 27.38 -43.58 14.22
N ARG A 308 27.34 -42.45 14.94
CA ARG A 308 28.50 -41.59 15.24
C ARG A 308 28.86 -41.76 16.70
#